data_AF-A0A1Q7C3Z2-F1
#
_entry.id   AF-A0A1Q7C3Z2-F1
#
_cell.length_a   1.000
_cell.length_b   1.000
_cell.length_c   1.000
_cell.angle_alpha   90.00
_cell.angle_beta   90.00
_cell.angle_gamma   90.00
#
_symmetry.space_group_name_H-M   'P 1'
#
loop_
_entity.id
_entity.type
_entity.pdbx_description
1 polymer ?
#
loop_
_entity_poly.entity_id
_entity_poly.type
_entity_poly.pdbx_seq_one_letter_code
_entity_poly.pdbx_strand_id
1 'polypeptide(L)'
;MKVQPRQQLIEIWRATARSSFVNGEWAWGGRYGTNSISDAEHLLCLMTPATDVPAFKLDQPDETAEDITDALKVLGDSVRIPQLLVRAISKYMETYTDDDGAPIFSGGSYFASADAGEDVSLTQQRLDVVDSFAISVTLSLATIGFLRVFRGAVRRPELRAEVDALEEMASRRLTAAMVGLLRSFTVNVFDPDDDYGKVLLRTANQDGLPDRVIVEELRKELREVHARLRDDVTIGSGADQASSLENPHKLFECGWSWGIVKGAPEVRLTEEIQEIGPQRDGVAPGEPYLYFTVVALDGIQALFSERTRLLGLLNETQLRLAQPLQLRWDLTQSYWSTIARFGKGRWPLEDLPWRTTDGVQSDYLSLLVSSIMVQDLVTRRASDEDLSRVGRVLEELANRARITRREFPNDPALELHSPGMKFELSGGPLAGGPRLHWVVPDFAPLLLHRTVRVAGLLRAAEPRQHVTGLADAVWNHIEQRRISEEAGRELWDQAGNVFAGLKTEDARPSWYYTKRVVDCLVTASRVITSPPVHNPRLFERARDRLNEADHLIDQELLDGSSEAGPAMRAHLAALQEKLRRAHRIVRDRPGTADVLAGEVLSALDGLAAAREGALGGS
;
A
#
# COMPACT_ATOMS: atom_id res chain seq x y z
N MET A 1 1.28 -14.98 12.34
CA MET A 1 0.46 -13.76 12.41
C MET A 1 -0.86 -14.17 13.00
N LYS A 2 -1.26 -13.55 14.11
CA LYS A 2 -2.50 -13.84 14.84
C LYS A 2 -3.70 -13.08 14.27
N VAL A 3 -3.46 -11.98 13.55
CA VAL A 3 -4.49 -11.26 12.80
C VAL A 3 -5.20 -12.24 11.87
N GLN A 4 -6.54 -12.18 11.84
CA GLN A 4 -7.40 -12.98 10.97
C GLN A 4 -8.04 -12.06 9.91
N PRO A 5 -7.35 -11.74 8.79
CA PRO A 5 -7.79 -10.64 7.93
C PRO A 5 -9.19 -10.81 7.36
N ARG A 6 -9.60 -12.03 7.00
CA ARG A 6 -10.97 -12.28 6.52
C ARG A 6 -12.02 -11.90 7.56
N GLN A 7 -11.89 -12.41 8.79
CA GLN A 7 -12.84 -12.12 9.86
C GLN A 7 -12.91 -10.63 10.15
N GLN A 8 -11.74 -9.97 10.24
CA GLN A 8 -11.66 -8.54 10.51
C GLN A 8 -12.26 -7.69 9.39
N LEU A 9 -12.02 -8.04 8.12
CA LEU A 9 -12.65 -7.36 6.99
C LEU A 9 -14.17 -7.52 6.96
N ILE A 10 -14.69 -8.71 7.30
CA ILE A 10 -16.14 -8.96 7.42
C ILE A 10 -16.78 -8.06 8.50
N GLU A 11 -16.12 -7.92 9.64
CA GLU A 11 -16.58 -7.03 10.72
C GLU A 11 -16.58 -5.57 10.27
N ILE A 12 -15.53 -5.12 9.60
CA ILE A 12 -15.43 -3.76 9.05
C ILE A 12 -16.51 -3.51 8.00
N TRP A 13 -16.78 -4.47 7.12
CA TRP A 13 -17.85 -4.36 6.12
C TRP A 13 -19.22 -4.25 6.75
N ARG A 14 -19.50 -5.05 7.79
CA ARG A 14 -20.74 -4.96 8.55
C ARG A 14 -20.90 -3.60 9.22
N ALA A 15 -19.84 -3.09 9.84
CA ALA A 15 -19.85 -1.79 10.51
C ALA A 15 -19.97 -0.64 9.49
N THR A 16 -19.25 -0.73 8.37
CA THR A 16 -19.33 0.22 7.26
C THR A 16 -20.75 0.25 6.71
N ALA A 17 -21.33 -0.90 6.34
CA ALA A 17 -22.70 -0.97 5.82
C ALA A 17 -23.73 -0.33 6.77
N ARG A 18 -23.63 -0.61 8.07
CA ARG A 18 -24.49 -0.02 9.12
C ARG A 18 -24.36 1.51 9.17
N SER A 19 -23.15 2.04 9.14
CA SER A 19 -22.91 3.50 9.19
C SER A 19 -23.20 4.20 7.86
N SER A 20 -23.12 3.49 6.73
CA SER A 20 -23.26 4.08 5.39
C SER A 20 -24.68 4.06 4.86
N PHE A 21 -25.58 3.26 5.43
CA PHE A 21 -26.91 3.05 4.90
C PHE A 21 -27.96 3.23 5.99
N VAL A 22 -28.56 4.41 6.00
CA VAL A 22 -29.50 4.86 7.02
C VAL A 22 -30.81 5.21 6.34
N ASN A 23 -31.93 4.72 6.87
CA ASN A 23 -33.27 4.98 6.33
C ASN A 23 -33.44 4.62 4.83
N GLY A 24 -32.70 3.63 4.33
CA GLY A 24 -32.81 3.16 2.95
C GLY A 24 -32.00 3.98 1.92
N GLU A 25 -31.19 4.92 2.38
CA GLU A 25 -30.34 5.76 1.54
C GLU A 25 -28.87 5.71 1.97
N TRP A 26 -27.97 5.99 1.02
CA TRP A 26 -26.56 6.14 1.30
C TRP A 26 -26.29 7.45 2.05
N ALA A 27 -25.80 7.33 3.28
CA ALA A 27 -25.45 8.43 4.17
C ALA A 27 -23.95 8.71 4.09
N TRP A 28 -23.60 9.89 3.57
CA TRP A 28 -22.23 10.42 3.59
C TRP A 28 -21.92 11.09 4.91
N GLY A 29 -20.64 11.31 5.20
CA GLY A 29 -20.19 12.05 6.37
C GLY A 29 -19.02 11.37 7.08
N GLY A 30 -18.98 11.46 8.41
CA GLY A 30 -17.85 11.01 9.23
C GLY A 30 -17.34 12.14 10.12
N ARG A 31 -16.24 11.90 10.84
CA ARG A 31 -15.64 12.88 11.76
C ARG A 31 -15.32 14.21 11.09
N TYR A 32 -14.87 14.16 9.84
CA TYR A 32 -14.45 15.33 9.08
C TYR A 32 -15.51 15.81 8.07
N GLY A 33 -16.75 15.28 8.14
CA GLY A 33 -17.80 15.63 7.19
C GLY A 33 -17.54 15.10 5.76
N THR A 34 -18.27 15.67 4.79
CA THR A 34 -18.21 15.28 3.38
C THR A 34 -17.17 16.10 2.64
N ASN A 35 -16.25 15.42 1.97
CA ASN A 35 -15.34 16.03 1.01
C ASN A 35 -14.87 14.95 0.02
N SER A 36 -14.23 15.37 -1.08
CA SER A 36 -13.83 14.49 -2.18
C SER A 36 -12.93 13.32 -1.75
N ILE A 37 -12.14 13.51 -0.69
CA ILE A 37 -11.21 12.52 -0.14
C ILE A 37 -11.94 11.59 0.83
N SER A 38 -12.60 12.15 1.85
CA SER A 38 -13.33 11.40 2.89
C SER A 38 -14.38 10.47 2.29
N ASP A 39 -15.15 10.95 1.31
CA ASP A 39 -16.18 10.14 0.66
C ASP A 39 -15.57 9.04 -0.24
N ALA A 40 -14.38 9.29 -0.84
CA ALA A 40 -13.65 8.26 -1.57
C ALA A 40 -13.09 7.18 -0.62
N GLU A 41 -12.53 7.59 0.52
CA GLU A 41 -12.03 6.68 1.57
C GLU A 41 -13.16 5.80 2.12
N HIS A 42 -14.34 6.40 2.31
CA HIS A 42 -15.56 5.72 2.71
C HIS A 42 -15.94 4.63 1.70
N LEU A 43 -16.03 4.96 0.40
CA LEU A 43 -16.29 3.98 -0.66
C LEU A 43 -15.21 2.89 -0.72
N LEU A 44 -13.94 3.25 -0.56
CA LEU A 44 -12.80 2.32 -0.60
C LEU A 44 -12.78 1.33 0.55
N CYS A 45 -13.46 1.60 1.68
CA CYS A 45 -13.64 0.60 2.73
C CYS A 45 -14.38 -0.66 2.24
N LEU A 46 -15.27 -0.51 1.23
CA LEU A 46 -15.94 -1.62 0.54
C LEU A 46 -15.23 -2.00 -0.76
N MET A 47 -14.84 -1.01 -1.57
CA MET A 47 -14.32 -1.27 -2.91
C MET A 47 -12.93 -1.90 -2.89
N THR A 48 -12.04 -1.55 -1.95
CA THR A 48 -10.69 -2.13 -1.91
C THR A 48 -10.76 -3.63 -1.65
N PRO A 49 -11.41 -4.17 -0.59
CA PRO A 49 -11.45 -5.62 -0.41
C PRO A 49 -12.24 -6.33 -1.51
N ALA A 50 -13.33 -5.74 -2.01
CA ALA A 50 -14.17 -6.34 -3.05
C ALA A 50 -13.41 -6.55 -4.36
N THR A 51 -12.48 -5.65 -4.65
CA THR A 51 -11.65 -5.74 -5.83
C THR A 51 -10.41 -6.59 -5.56
N ASP A 52 -9.67 -6.34 -4.47
CA ASP A 52 -8.32 -6.85 -4.28
C ASP A 52 -8.19 -8.20 -3.55
N VAL A 53 -9.27 -8.68 -2.92
CA VAL A 53 -9.30 -9.98 -2.23
C VAL A 53 -10.32 -10.88 -2.92
N PRO A 54 -9.88 -11.95 -3.63
CA PRO A 54 -10.79 -12.80 -4.42
C PRO A 54 -11.98 -13.39 -3.63
N ALA A 55 -11.82 -13.59 -2.32
CA ALA A 55 -12.85 -14.14 -1.45
C ALA A 55 -13.89 -13.10 -0.97
N PHE A 56 -13.79 -11.85 -1.43
CA PHE A 56 -14.68 -10.73 -1.10
C PHE A 56 -15.37 -10.13 -2.33
N LYS A 57 -15.29 -10.78 -3.49
CA LYS A 57 -15.90 -10.28 -4.73
C LYS A 57 -17.38 -9.93 -4.56
N LEU A 58 -17.77 -8.78 -5.10
CA LEU A 58 -19.15 -8.28 -5.16
C LEU A 58 -19.63 -8.05 -6.61
N ASP A 59 -18.72 -8.17 -7.59
CA ASP A 59 -18.96 -7.95 -9.02
C ASP A 59 -19.60 -9.16 -9.71
N GLN A 60 -19.68 -10.31 -9.04
CA GLN A 60 -20.31 -11.53 -9.52
C GLN A 60 -21.37 -12.00 -8.51
N PRO A 61 -22.65 -11.61 -8.67
CA PRO A 61 -23.72 -11.93 -7.71
C PRO A 61 -23.86 -13.43 -7.40
N ASP A 62 -23.65 -14.29 -8.40
CA ASP A 62 -23.78 -15.75 -8.27
C ASP A 62 -22.59 -16.41 -7.53
N GLU A 63 -21.46 -15.71 -7.40
CA GLU A 63 -20.24 -16.20 -6.74
C GLU A 63 -20.00 -15.52 -5.36
N THR A 64 -20.89 -14.62 -4.95
CA THR A 64 -20.75 -13.89 -3.68
C THR A 64 -20.97 -14.86 -2.51
N ALA A 65 -20.01 -14.91 -1.58
CA ALA A 65 -20.10 -15.80 -0.43
C ALA A 65 -21.24 -15.41 0.54
N GLU A 66 -21.78 -16.41 1.24
CA GLU A 66 -22.90 -16.23 2.18
C GLU A 66 -22.54 -15.30 3.34
N ASP A 67 -21.37 -15.50 3.96
CA ASP A 67 -20.87 -14.67 5.05
C ASP A 67 -20.66 -13.20 4.66
N ILE A 68 -20.31 -12.95 3.40
CA ILE A 68 -20.20 -11.62 2.81
C ILE A 68 -21.58 -10.98 2.64
N THR A 69 -22.55 -11.72 2.11
CA THR A 69 -23.92 -11.25 1.94
C THR A 69 -24.55 -10.93 3.31
N ASP A 70 -24.32 -11.78 4.31
CA ASP A 70 -24.76 -11.56 5.68
C ASP A 70 -24.14 -10.32 6.33
N ALA A 71 -22.87 -10.05 6.06
CA ALA A 71 -22.19 -8.85 6.54
C ALA A 71 -22.81 -7.57 5.96
N LEU A 72 -23.17 -7.60 4.67
CA LEU A 72 -23.71 -6.47 3.92
C LEU A 72 -25.24 -6.46 3.81
N LYS A 73 -25.96 -7.32 4.55
CA LYS A 73 -27.42 -7.49 4.45
C LYS A 73 -28.24 -6.19 4.55
N VAL A 74 -27.70 -5.19 5.24
CA VAL A 74 -28.33 -3.86 5.38
C VAL A 74 -28.39 -3.13 4.04
N LEU A 75 -27.43 -3.37 3.15
CA LEU A 75 -27.38 -2.82 1.79
C LEU A 75 -28.29 -3.59 0.82
N GLY A 76 -28.49 -4.89 1.07
CA GLY A 76 -29.35 -5.75 0.25
C GLY A 76 -28.83 -7.19 0.14
N ASP A 77 -29.32 -7.90 -0.88
CA ASP A 77 -28.85 -9.23 -1.27
C ASP A 77 -27.68 -9.15 -2.28
N SER A 78 -27.17 -10.30 -2.72
CA SER A 78 -26.04 -10.38 -3.67
C SER A 78 -26.28 -9.68 -5.01
N VAL A 79 -27.54 -9.42 -5.39
CA VAL A 79 -27.89 -8.70 -6.62
C VAL A 79 -28.02 -7.20 -6.37
N ARG A 80 -28.58 -6.80 -5.22
CA ARG A 80 -28.84 -5.40 -4.87
C ARG A 80 -27.58 -4.68 -4.39
N ILE A 81 -26.68 -5.36 -3.68
CA ILE A 81 -25.41 -4.79 -3.21
C ILE A 81 -24.62 -4.12 -4.35
N PRO A 82 -24.28 -4.81 -5.45
CA PRO A 82 -23.51 -4.19 -6.53
C PRO A 82 -24.25 -3.04 -7.22
N GLN A 83 -25.58 -3.10 -7.33
CA GLN A 83 -26.39 -2.01 -7.89
C GLN A 83 -26.35 -0.76 -7.00
N LEU A 84 -26.41 -0.94 -5.68
CA LEU A 84 -26.29 0.15 -4.73
C LEU A 84 -24.91 0.81 -4.81
N LEU A 85 -23.84 0.01 -4.93
CA LEU A 85 -22.48 0.52 -5.09
C LEU A 85 -22.33 1.33 -6.38
N VAL A 86 -22.87 0.86 -7.51
CA VAL A 86 -22.92 1.65 -8.77
C VAL A 86 -23.54 3.02 -8.52
N ARG A 87 -24.72 3.07 -7.90
CA ARG A 87 -25.42 4.35 -7.63
C ARG A 87 -24.69 5.25 -6.64
N ALA A 88 -24.11 4.69 -5.59
CA ALA A 88 -23.36 5.46 -4.60
C ALA A 88 -22.10 6.09 -5.22
N ILE A 89 -21.38 5.33 -6.06
CA ILE A 89 -20.20 5.82 -6.77
C ILE A 89 -20.61 6.84 -7.85
N SER A 90 -21.72 6.63 -8.58
CA SER A 90 -22.23 7.62 -9.54
C SER A 90 -22.53 8.95 -8.84
N LYS A 91 -23.22 8.90 -7.70
CA LYS A 91 -23.49 10.09 -6.88
C LYS A 91 -22.20 10.78 -6.42
N TYR A 92 -21.18 10.02 -6.02
CA TYR A 92 -19.86 10.58 -5.70
C TYR A 92 -19.24 11.30 -6.91
N MET A 93 -19.21 10.65 -8.08
CA MET A 93 -18.63 11.22 -9.29
C MET A 93 -19.36 12.49 -9.72
N GLU A 94 -20.69 12.52 -9.62
CA GLU A 94 -21.52 13.70 -9.90
C GLU A 94 -21.27 14.83 -8.91
N THR A 95 -21.21 14.51 -7.61
CA THR A 95 -21.01 15.50 -6.53
C THR A 95 -19.65 16.19 -6.63
N TYR A 96 -18.62 15.47 -7.09
CA TYR A 96 -17.25 15.95 -7.20
C TYR A 96 -16.83 16.23 -8.65
N THR A 97 -17.74 16.82 -9.42
CA THR A 97 -17.51 17.39 -10.75
C THR A 97 -18.08 18.80 -10.76
N ASP A 98 -17.35 19.76 -11.31
CA ASP A 98 -17.82 21.15 -11.41
C ASP A 98 -18.75 21.38 -12.61
N ASP A 99 -19.30 22.60 -12.71
CA ASP A 99 -20.25 22.98 -13.76
C ASP A 99 -19.65 22.91 -15.17
N ASP A 100 -18.32 23.01 -15.29
CA ASP A 100 -17.57 22.87 -16.54
C ASP A 100 -17.26 21.40 -16.88
N GLY A 101 -17.70 20.46 -16.03
CA GLY A 101 -17.48 19.03 -16.20
C GLY A 101 -16.10 18.55 -15.76
N ALA A 102 -15.28 19.40 -15.11
CA ALA A 102 -13.99 19.03 -14.57
C ALA A 102 -14.12 18.38 -13.19
N PRO A 103 -13.46 17.22 -12.96
CA PRO A 103 -13.43 16.61 -11.64
C PRO A 103 -12.81 17.54 -10.57
N ILE A 104 -13.40 17.54 -9.38
CA ILE A 104 -12.94 18.32 -8.22
C ILE A 104 -12.00 17.43 -7.38
N PHE A 105 -10.82 17.97 -7.03
CA PHE A 105 -9.81 17.29 -6.21
C PHE A 105 -9.45 18.08 -4.94
N SER A 106 -10.41 18.87 -4.46
CA SER A 106 -10.26 19.76 -3.32
C SER A 106 -9.92 19.01 -2.02
N GLY A 107 -9.04 19.55 -1.19
CA GLY A 107 -8.77 19.04 0.16
C GLY A 107 -9.91 19.27 1.17
N GLY A 108 -10.79 20.24 0.91
CA GLY A 108 -12.02 20.45 1.68
C GLY A 108 -11.77 20.60 3.18
N SER A 109 -12.54 19.87 3.98
CA SER A 109 -12.47 19.86 5.45
C SER A 109 -11.22 19.22 6.05
N TYR A 110 -10.32 18.66 5.22
CA TYR A 110 -9.02 18.17 5.71
C TYR A 110 -7.99 19.30 5.86
N PHE A 111 -8.21 20.45 5.23
CA PHE A 111 -7.42 21.64 5.53
C PHE A 111 -7.77 22.18 6.92
N ALA A 112 -6.76 22.33 7.76
CA ALA A 112 -6.87 22.97 9.06
C ALA A 112 -6.18 24.34 9.04
N SER A 113 -6.68 25.28 9.83
CA SER A 113 -5.99 26.56 10.04
C SER A 113 -4.81 26.37 11.00
N ALA A 114 -3.68 26.97 10.65
CA ALA A 114 -2.53 27.10 11.54
C ALA A 114 -2.68 28.28 12.51
N ASP A 115 -3.51 29.25 12.15
CA ASP A 115 -3.69 30.50 12.89
C ASP A 115 -4.90 30.36 13.82
N ALA A 116 -4.63 30.43 15.13
CA ALA A 116 -5.62 30.14 16.16
C ALA A 116 -6.82 31.11 16.09
N GLY A 117 -8.02 30.57 15.93
CA GLY A 117 -9.27 31.34 15.86
C GLY A 117 -9.64 31.84 14.47
N GLU A 118 -8.85 31.52 13.43
CA GLU A 118 -9.19 31.80 12.04
C GLU A 118 -9.68 30.53 11.33
N ASP A 119 -10.79 30.65 10.61
CA ASP A 119 -11.34 29.55 9.81
C ASP A 119 -10.73 29.52 8.40
N VAL A 120 -10.55 28.32 7.86
CA VAL A 120 -10.11 28.12 6.48
C VAL A 120 -11.17 28.65 5.51
N SER A 121 -10.77 29.58 4.64
CA SER A 121 -11.68 30.19 3.66
C SER A 121 -12.23 29.19 2.65
N LEU A 122 -13.40 29.47 2.04
CA LEU A 122 -14.00 28.62 1.01
C LEU A 122 -13.08 28.44 -0.21
N THR A 123 -12.31 29.46 -0.58
CA THR A 123 -11.33 29.38 -1.67
C THR A 123 -10.21 28.40 -1.34
N GLN A 124 -9.68 28.45 -0.11
CA GLN A 124 -8.66 27.50 0.35
C GLN A 124 -9.19 26.07 0.43
N GLN A 125 -10.43 25.89 0.88
CA GLN A 125 -11.06 24.57 0.91
C GLN A 125 -11.15 23.92 -0.48
N ARG A 126 -11.22 24.72 -1.54
CA ARG A 126 -11.30 24.28 -2.94
C ARG A 126 -9.95 23.96 -3.59
N LEU A 127 -8.83 24.16 -2.89
CA LEU A 127 -7.51 23.89 -3.43
C LEU A 127 -7.32 22.38 -3.66
N ASP A 128 -6.85 22.04 -4.86
CA ASP A 128 -6.53 20.67 -5.22
C ASP A 128 -5.29 20.19 -4.45
N VAL A 129 -5.32 18.93 -4.00
CA VAL A 129 -4.28 18.34 -3.15
C VAL A 129 -3.87 16.95 -3.66
N VAL A 130 -2.60 16.60 -3.50
CA VAL A 130 -2.03 15.32 -3.99
C VAL A 130 -2.75 14.10 -3.41
N ASP A 131 -3.18 14.15 -2.16
CA ASP A 131 -3.98 13.09 -1.54
C ASP A 131 -5.27 12.80 -2.32
N SER A 132 -5.94 13.84 -2.82
CA SER A 132 -7.18 13.70 -3.59
C SER A 132 -6.94 13.12 -4.98
N PHE A 133 -5.83 13.47 -5.64
CA PHE A 133 -5.45 12.82 -6.89
C PHE A 133 -5.14 11.33 -6.67
N ALA A 134 -4.32 11.01 -5.66
CA ALA A 134 -3.89 9.63 -5.39
C ALA A 134 -5.06 8.71 -4.95
N ILE A 135 -5.95 9.20 -4.09
CA ILE A 135 -7.14 8.43 -3.69
C ILE A 135 -8.09 8.23 -4.88
N SER A 136 -8.19 9.22 -5.76
CA SER A 136 -9.03 9.13 -6.97
C SER A 136 -8.49 8.13 -7.99
N VAL A 137 -7.17 8.03 -8.16
CA VAL A 137 -6.57 6.96 -8.98
C VAL A 137 -7.00 5.59 -8.44
N THR A 138 -6.91 5.40 -7.12
CA THR A 138 -7.26 4.14 -6.45
C THR A 138 -8.75 3.82 -6.64
N LEU A 139 -9.64 4.77 -6.36
CA LEU A 139 -11.09 4.58 -6.48
C LEU A 139 -11.52 4.36 -7.94
N SER A 140 -11.00 5.14 -8.89
CA SER A 140 -11.35 4.97 -10.30
C SER A 140 -10.91 3.61 -10.84
N LEU A 141 -9.70 3.14 -10.51
CA LEU A 141 -9.24 1.81 -10.94
C LEU A 141 -10.08 0.68 -10.31
N ALA A 142 -10.40 0.80 -9.02
CA ALA A 142 -11.28 -0.16 -8.34
C ALA A 142 -12.69 -0.18 -9.00
N THR A 143 -13.23 0.99 -9.32
CA THR A 143 -14.53 1.16 -9.97
C THR A 143 -14.52 0.56 -11.38
N ILE A 144 -13.59 0.95 -12.25
CA ILE A 144 -13.49 0.43 -13.63
C ILE A 144 -13.32 -1.09 -13.61
N GLY A 145 -12.44 -1.62 -12.75
CA GLY A 145 -12.22 -3.06 -12.61
C GLY A 145 -13.48 -3.81 -12.18
N PHE A 146 -14.20 -3.27 -11.19
CA PHE A 146 -15.47 -3.82 -10.72
C PHE A 146 -16.55 -3.82 -11.82
N LEU A 147 -16.72 -2.68 -12.52
CA LEU A 147 -17.76 -2.52 -13.54
C LEU A 147 -17.55 -3.44 -14.74
N ARG A 148 -16.30 -3.67 -15.16
CA ARG A 148 -15.99 -4.55 -16.28
C ARG A 148 -16.44 -6.00 -16.05
N VAL A 149 -16.28 -6.49 -14.82
CA VAL A 149 -16.76 -7.82 -14.44
C VAL A 149 -18.27 -7.80 -14.25
N PHE A 150 -18.79 -6.82 -13.50
CA PHE A 150 -20.21 -6.72 -13.18
C PHE A 150 -21.08 -6.55 -14.44
N ARG A 151 -20.60 -5.84 -15.47
CA ARG A 151 -21.28 -5.70 -16.77
C ARG A 151 -21.67 -7.05 -17.38
N GLY A 152 -20.86 -8.10 -17.18
CA GLY A 152 -21.15 -9.45 -17.65
C GLY A 152 -22.37 -10.11 -16.98
N ALA A 153 -22.67 -9.72 -15.73
CA ALA A 153 -23.83 -10.20 -14.99
C ALA A 153 -25.11 -9.37 -15.25
N VAL A 154 -24.98 -8.16 -15.81
CA VAL A 154 -26.11 -7.24 -16.03
C VAL A 154 -26.87 -7.57 -17.32
N ARG A 155 -28.13 -8.01 -17.16
CA ARG A 155 -29.05 -8.28 -18.28
C ARG A 155 -30.00 -7.12 -18.62
N ARG A 156 -30.30 -6.26 -17.64
CA ARG A 156 -31.27 -5.15 -17.81
C ARG A 156 -30.61 -3.99 -18.59
N PRO A 157 -31.22 -3.49 -19.67
CA PRO A 157 -30.65 -2.41 -20.47
C PRO A 157 -30.40 -1.12 -19.68
N GLU A 158 -31.33 -0.74 -18.80
CA GLU A 158 -31.21 0.47 -17.95
C GLU A 158 -29.98 0.42 -17.04
N LEU A 159 -29.83 -0.68 -16.30
CA LEU A 159 -28.68 -0.88 -15.39
C LEU A 159 -27.37 -0.97 -16.17
N ARG A 160 -27.40 -1.50 -17.40
CA ARG A 160 -26.22 -1.53 -18.27
C ARG A 160 -25.81 -0.11 -18.68
N ALA A 161 -26.77 0.76 -19.01
CA ALA A 161 -26.50 2.17 -19.28
C ALA A 161 -25.95 2.90 -18.05
N GLU A 162 -26.46 2.63 -16.84
CA GLU A 162 -25.90 3.17 -15.58
C GLU A 162 -24.44 2.74 -15.39
N VAL A 163 -24.12 1.47 -15.64
CA VAL A 163 -22.75 0.92 -15.56
C VAL A 163 -21.82 1.56 -16.59
N ASP A 164 -22.28 1.72 -17.83
CA ASP A 164 -21.48 2.30 -18.91
C ASP A 164 -21.19 3.79 -18.63
N ALA A 165 -22.19 4.55 -18.19
CA ALA A 165 -22.02 5.95 -17.80
C ALA A 165 -21.04 6.11 -16.63
N LEU A 166 -21.12 5.24 -15.62
CA LEU A 166 -20.19 5.30 -14.49
C LEU A 166 -18.76 4.95 -14.88
N GLU A 167 -18.54 3.98 -15.79
CA GLU A 167 -17.18 3.68 -16.30
C GLU A 167 -16.58 4.91 -16.99
N GLU A 168 -17.36 5.64 -17.79
CA GLU A 168 -16.94 6.88 -18.44
C GLU A 168 -16.56 7.97 -17.42
N MET A 169 -17.40 8.21 -16.41
CA MET A 169 -17.11 9.17 -15.34
C MET A 169 -15.83 8.80 -14.56
N ALA A 170 -15.69 7.52 -14.20
CA ALA A 170 -14.51 7.03 -13.49
C ALA A 170 -13.23 7.15 -14.34
N SER A 171 -13.33 6.89 -15.64
CA SER A 171 -12.24 7.05 -16.61
C SER A 171 -11.80 8.51 -16.75
N ARG A 172 -12.76 9.44 -16.89
CA ARG A 172 -12.49 10.89 -16.94
C ARG A 172 -11.81 11.38 -15.66
N ARG A 173 -12.31 10.98 -14.49
CA ARG A 173 -11.68 11.31 -13.19
C ARG A 173 -10.28 10.72 -13.06
N LEU A 174 -10.05 9.50 -13.55
CA LEU A 174 -8.73 8.88 -13.56
C LEU A 174 -7.74 9.70 -14.39
N THR A 175 -8.13 10.08 -15.60
CA THR A 175 -7.29 10.91 -16.49
C THR A 175 -6.95 12.25 -15.83
N ALA A 176 -7.94 12.93 -15.25
CA ALA A 176 -7.72 14.22 -14.56
C ALA A 176 -6.81 14.06 -13.33
N ALA A 177 -6.95 12.98 -12.56
CA ALA A 177 -6.08 12.70 -11.42
C ALA A 177 -4.63 12.44 -11.83
N MET A 178 -4.41 11.71 -12.94
CA MET A 178 -3.07 11.47 -13.50
C MET A 178 -2.41 12.79 -13.95
N VAL A 179 -3.17 13.69 -14.56
CA VAL A 179 -2.70 15.03 -14.92
C VAL A 179 -2.33 15.84 -13.68
N GLY A 180 -3.18 15.83 -12.64
CA GLY A 180 -2.89 16.47 -11.36
C GLY A 180 -1.60 15.97 -10.72
N LEU A 181 -1.36 14.65 -10.72
CA LEU A 181 -0.13 14.06 -10.22
C LEU A 181 1.12 14.48 -11.03
N LEU A 182 1.01 14.59 -12.36
CA LEU A 182 2.12 15.08 -13.19
C LEU A 182 2.47 16.54 -12.84
N ARG A 183 1.45 17.39 -12.68
CA ARG A 183 1.60 18.82 -12.38
C ARG A 183 1.95 19.14 -10.93
N SER A 184 1.95 18.13 -10.06
CA SER A 184 2.34 18.23 -8.64
C SER A 184 3.76 17.72 -8.38
N PHE A 185 4.41 17.10 -9.37
CA PHE A 185 5.79 16.63 -9.26
C PHE A 185 6.78 17.80 -9.32
N THR A 186 7.82 17.74 -8.50
CA THR A 186 8.84 18.79 -8.44
C THR A 186 10.22 18.24 -8.13
N VAL A 187 11.22 19.01 -8.57
CA VAL A 187 12.64 18.82 -8.24
C VAL A 187 13.15 20.11 -7.63
N ASN A 188 13.56 20.06 -6.37
CA ASN A 188 14.21 21.18 -5.68
C ASN A 188 15.72 21.06 -5.88
N VAL A 189 16.38 22.11 -6.36
CA VAL A 189 17.82 22.14 -6.66
C VAL A 189 18.49 23.23 -5.84
N PHE A 190 19.57 22.90 -5.12
CA PHE A 190 20.21 23.79 -4.14
C PHE A 190 21.73 23.62 -4.11
N ASP A 191 22.45 24.63 -3.59
CA ASP A 191 23.89 24.51 -3.36
C ASP A 191 24.18 23.63 -2.12
N PRO A 192 25.31 22.91 -2.10
CA PRO A 192 25.78 22.19 -0.90
C PRO A 192 25.92 23.09 0.34
N ASP A 193 26.23 24.36 0.13
CA ASP A 193 26.47 25.35 1.19
C ASP A 193 25.18 26.06 1.67
N ASP A 194 24.06 25.87 0.97
CA ASP A 194 22.75 26.36 1.40
C ASP A 194 22.20 25.53 2.57
N ASP A 195 21.18 26.04 3.26
CA ASP A 195 20.59 25.35 4.42
C ASP A 195 20.05 23.95 4.06
N TYR A 196 19.38 23.82 2.91
CA TYR A 196 18.94 22.51 2.38
C TYR A 196 20.11 21.55 2.14
N GLY A 197 21.21 22.06 1.55
CA GLY A 197 22.43 21.29 1.28
C GLY A 197 23.08 20.77 2.55
N LYS A 198 23.28 21.65 3.53
CA LYS A 198 23.86 21.30 4.83
C LYS A 198 23.03 20.25 5.57
N VAL A 199 21.71 20.35 5.52
CA VAL A 199 20.83 19.35 6.15
C VAL A 199 20.95 18.00 5.46
N LEU A 200 20.90 17.96 4.12
CA LEU A 200 21.08 16.71 3.36
C LEU A 200 22.43 16.05 3.66
N LEU A 201 23.51 16.84 3.65
CA LEU A 201 24.86 16.34 3.93
C LEU A 201 24.97 15.78 5.35
N ARG A 202 24.39 16.47 6.35
CA ARG A 202 24.34 15.95 7.72
C ARG A 202 23.56 14.65 7.83
N THR A 203 22.42 14.53 7.14
CA THR A 203 21.61 13.31 7.14
C THR A 203 22.36 12.15 6.48
N ALA A 204 23.03 12.38 5.35
CA ALA A 204 23.79 11.36 4.64
C ALA A 204 25.08 10.95 5.36
N ASN A 205 25.76 11.89 6.02
CA ASN A 205 27.09 11.69 6.59
C ASN A 205 27.07 10.99 7.96
N GLN A 206 26.91 9.68 7.95
CA GLN A 206 26.88 8.85 9.16
C GLN A 206 28.28 8.55 9.74
N ASP A 207 29.34 8.72 8.93
CA ASP A 207 30.72 8.38 9.29
C ASP A 207 31.58 9.60 9.67
N GLY A 208 31.00 10.82 9.65
CA GLY A 208 31.70 12.06 10.02
C GLY A 208 32.82 12.47 9.04
N LEU A 209 32.67 12.13 7.76
CA LEU A 209 33.64 12.49 6.72
C LEU A 209 33.55 14.00 6.36
N PRO A 210 34.57 14.58 5.72
CA PRO A 210 34.49 15.96 5.23
C PRO A 210 33.37 16.14 4.19
N ASP A 211 32.60 17.22 4.28
CA ASP A 211 31.44 17.50 3.42
C ASP A 211 31.75 17.37 1.92
N ARG A 212 32.93 17.83 1.48
CA ARG A 212 33.36 17.71 0.09
C ARG A 212 33.39 16.26 -0.40
N VAL A 213 33.84 15.33 0.45
CA VAL A 213 33.89 13.89 0.11
C VAL A 213 32.46 13.36 -0.03
N ILE A 214 31.57 13.69 0.90
CA ILE A 214 30.17 13.27 0.88
C ILE A 214 29.45 13.83 -0.36
N VAL A 215 29.70 15.09 -0.72
CA VAL A 215 29.15 15.70 -1.94
C VAL A 215 29.61 14.94 -3.19
N GLU A 216 30.90 14.62 -3.31
CA GLU A 216 31.45 13.87 -4.45
C GLU A 216 30.87 12.45 -4.53
N GLU A 217 30.70 11.77 -3.40
CA GLU A 217 30.10 10.43 -3.32
C GLU A 217 28.59 10.45 -3.62
N LEU A 218 27.81 11.35 -3.03
CA LEU A 218 26.38 11.50 -3.32
C LEU A 218 26.13 11.78 -4.80
N ARG A 219 26.92 12.68 -5.41
CA ARG A 219 26.82 12.95 -6.85
C ARG A 219 27.14 11.71 -7.69
N LYS A 220 28.07 10.88 -7.25
CA LYS A 220 28.42 9.65 -7.94
C LYS A 220 27.26 8.63 -7.88
N GLU A 221 26.67 8.44 -6.71
CA GLU A 221 25.56 7.50 -6.49
C GLU A 221 24.25 7.98 -7.16
N LEU A 222 24.01 9.31 -7.20
CA LEU A 222 22.80 9.89 -7.79
C LEU A 222 22.94 10.27 -9.28
N ARG A 223 24.07 9.96 -9.92
CA ARG A 223 24.36 10.38 -11.31
C ARG A 223 23.29 9.93 -12.30
N GLU A 224 22.84 8.68 -12.19
CA GLU A 224 21.81 8.12 -13.08
C GLU A 224 20.46 8.82 -12.89
N VAL A 225 20.06 9.04 -11.63
CA VAL A 225 18.83 9.75 -11.29
C VAL A 225 18.86 11.17 -11.84
N HIS A 226 19.98 11.89 -11.62
CA HIS A 226 20.17 13.25 -12.10
C HIS A 226 20.07 13.34 -13.63
N ALA A 227 20.74 12.45 -14.36
CA ALA A 227 20.69 12.44 -15.83
C ALA A 227 19.27 12.23 -16.36
N ARG A 228 18.54 11.25 -15.80
CA ARG A 228 17.16 10.94 -16.22
C ARG A 228 16.16 12.03 -15.82
N LEU A 229 16.33 12.67 -14.66
CA LEU A 229 15.50 13.82 -14.28
C LEU A 229 15.67 14.99 -15.26
N ARG A 230 16.90 15.24 -15.71
CA ARG A 230 17.20 16.31 -16.68
C ARG A 230 16.65 15.99 -18.08
N ASP A 231 16.83 14.77 -18.55
CA ASP A 231 16.59 14.41 -19.96
C ASP A 231 15.12 13.99 -20.23
N ASP A 232 14.45 13.36 -19.26
CA ASP A 232 13.18 12.64 -19.50
C ASP A 232 11.94 13.29 -18.82
N VAL A 233 12.12 14.29 -17.94
CA VAL A 233 11.03 14.94 -17.18
C VAL A 233 10.59 16.24 -17.87
N THR A 234 9.80 16.13 -18.94
CA THR A 234 9.39 17.28 -19.77
C THR A 234 7.89 17.61 -19.72
N ILE A 235 7.03 16.64 -19.39
CA ILE A 235 5.56 16.81 -19.42
C ILE A 235 5.04 17.24 -18.04
N GLY A 236 4.34 18.37 -17.94
CA GLY A 236 3.69 18.83 -16.69
C GLY A 236 4.64 19.40 -15.63
N SER A 237 5.94 19.45 -15.93
CA SER A 237 6.99 20.08 -15.12
C SER A 237 7.53 21.28 -15.90
N GLY A 238 7.68 22.45 -15.27
CA GLY A 238 8.09 23.68 -15.97
C GLY A 238 9.51 23.62 -16.54
N ALA A 239 9.78 24.36 -17.63
CA ALA A 239 11.10 24.45 -18.28
C ALA A 239 12.23 24.90 -17.32
N ASP A 240 11.88 25.66 -16.27
CA ASP A 240 12.82 26.16 -15.27
C ASP A 240 13.45 25.02 -14.43
N GLN A 241 12.74 23.90 -14.22
CA GLN A 241 13.27 22.74 -13.47
C GLN A 241 14.40 22.03 -14.23
N ALA A 242 14.29 21.90 -15.55
CA ALA A 242 15.31 21.28 -16.38
C ALA A 242 16.59 22.13 -16.46
N SER A 243 16.45 23.46 -16.58
CA SER A 243 17.59 24.39 -16.61
C SER A 243 18.39 24.40 -15.30
N SER A 244 17.72 24.22 -14.16
CA SER A 244 18.36 24.19 -12.85
C SER A 244 19.23 22.93 -12.64
N LEU A 245 18.88 21.82 -13.32
CA LEU A 245 19.62 20.56 -13.31
C LEU A 245 20.78 20.51 -14.32
N GLU A 246 21.07 21.59 -15.05
CA GLU A 246 22.23 21.62 -15.96
C GLU A 246 23.56 21.63 -15.21
N ASN A 247 23.59 22.18 -14.00
CA ASN A 247 24.81 22.29 -13.21
C ASN A 247 25.05 21.00 -12.38
N PRO A 248 26.01 20.15 -12.75
CA PRO A 248 26.29 18.90 -12.02
C PRO A 248 26.88 19.13 -10.61
N HIS A 249 27.18 20.38 -10.26
CA HIS A 249 27.65 20.76 -8.92
C HIS A 249 26.53 21.07 -7.93
N LYS A 250 25.27 21.07 -8.34
CA LYS A 250 24.16 21.23 -7.40
C LYS A 250 23.80 19.91 -6.72
N LEU A 251 23.18 20.00 -5.56
CA LEU A 251 22.43 18.90 -4.95
C LEU A 251 20.94 19.09 -5.31
N PHE A 252 20.16 18.03 -5.19
CA PHE A 252 18.75 18.08 -5.50
C PHE A 252 17.96 17.12 -4.64
N GLU A 253 16.65 17.34 -4.59
CA GLU A 253 15.65 16.46 -4.01
C GLU A 253 14.44 16.39 -4.96
N CYS A 254 13.81 15.23 -5.10
CA CYS A 254 12.65 15.05 -5.96
C CYS A 254 11.49 14.33 -5.28
N GLY A 255 10.28 14.65 -5.72
CA GLY A 255 9.05 14.09 -5.19
C GLY A 255 7.83 14.90 -5.60
N TRP A 256 6.81 14.88 -4.77
CA TRP A 256 5.56 15.62 -4.99
C TRP A 256 5.42 16.72 -3.95
N SER A 257 5.01 17.90 -4.41
CA SER A 257 4.54 18.98 -3.54
C SER A 257 3.19 18.58 -2.91
N TRP A 258 2.62 19.44 -2.06
CA TRP A 258 1.33 19.14 -1.44
C TRP A 258 0.14 19.27 -2.41
N GLY A 259 0.27 20.07 -3.45
CA GLY A 259 -0.73 20.28 -4.49
C GLY A 259 -0.10 20.60 -5.84
N ILE A 260 -0.88 21.14 -6.77
CA ILE A 260 -0.38 21.56 -8.09
C ILE A 260 0.68 22.66 -7.88
N VAL A 261 1.86 22.48 -8.48
CA VAL A 261 2.97 23.43 -8.37
C VAL A 261 2.60 24.74 -9.06
N LYS A 262 2.89 25.86 -8.41
CA LYS A 262 2.68 27.20 -8.97
C LYS A 262 3.42 27.36 -10.29
N GLY A 263 2.69 27.72 -11.34
CA GLY A 263 3.25 27.85 -12.70
C GLY A 263 3.46 26.52 -13.43
N ALA A 264 2.96 25.39 -12.92
CA ALA A 264 3.03 24.11 -13.61
C ALA A 264 2.28 24.19 -14.97
N PRO A 265 2.93 23.85 -16.08
CA PRO A 265 2.34 23.93 -17.41
C PRO A 265 1.15 22.98 -17.54
N GLU A 266 0.21 23.32 -18.43
CA GLU A 266 -0.86 22.43 -18.82
C GLU A 266 -0.33 21.21 -19.57
N VAL A 267 -0.93 20.05 -19.34
CA VAL A 267 -0.63 18.82 -20.07
C VAL A 267 -1.51 18.75 -21.32
N ARG A 268 -0.92 18.68 -22.52
CA ARG A 268 -1.63 18.74 -23.82
C ARG A 268 -1.34 17.54 -24.74
N LEU A 269 -1.42 16.32 -24.21
CA LEU A 269 -0.99 15.12 -24.95
C LEU A 269 -1.98 14.62 -26.01
N THR A 270 -3.29 14.83 -25.84
CA THR A 270 -4.36 14.33 -26.73
C THR A 270 -5.60 15.23 -26.69
N GLU A 271 -6.48 15.10 -27.69
CA GLU A 271 -7.81 15.76 -27.70
C GLU A 271 -8.69 15.31 -26.52
N GLU A 272 -8.56 14.06 -26.07
CA GLU A 272 -9.26 13.50 -24.89
C GLU A 272 -8.88 14.20 -23.57
N ILE A 273 -7.71 14.85 -23.51
CA ILE A 273 -7.34 15.69 -22.35
C ILE A 273 -8.09 17.04 -22.39
N GLN A 274 -8.70 17.42 -23.50
CA GLN A 274 -9.61 18.57 -23.56
C GLN A 274 -10.98 18.21 -22.98
N GLU A 275 -11.35 16.93 -22.99
CA GLU A 275 -12.64 16.43 -22.46
C GLU A 275 -12.67 16.30 -20.93
N ILE A 276 -11.51 16.36 -20.25
CA ILE A 276 -11.44 16.36 -18.77
C ILE A 276 -11.74 17.74 -18.15
N GLY A 277 -12.01 18.76 -18.97
CA GLY A 277 -12.27 20.14 -18.53
C GLY A 277 -11.01 20.95 -18.20
N PRO A 278 -11.17 22.18 -17.67
CA PRO A 278 -10.04 23.09 -17.41
C PRO A 278 -9.05 22.55 -16.37
N GLN A 279 -7.75 22.72 -16.64
CA GLN A 279 -6.67 22.38 -15.72
C GLN A 279 -6.38 23.57 -14.80
N ARG A 280 -6.81 23.50 -13.53
CA ARG A 280 -6.67 24.60 -12.55
C ARG A 280 -5.22 24.99 -12.29
N ASP A 281 -4.98 26.26 -11.98
CA ASP A 281 -3.65 26.77 -11.61
C ASP A 281 -3.21 26.27 -10.23
N GLY A 282 -1.89 26.08 -10.09
CA GLY A 282 -1.27 25.67 -8.83
C GLY A 282 -0.91 26.82 -7.91
N VAL A 283 -0.92 26.54 -6.60
CA VAL A 283 -0.44 27.45 -5.54
C VAL A 283 0.68 26.84 -4.71
N ALA A 284 0.95 25.54 -4.86
CA ALA A 284 1.95 24.84 -4.08
C ALA A 284 3.37 25.24 -4.51
N PRO A 285 4.36 25.24 -3.61
CA PRO A 285 5.74 25.58 -3.94
C PRO A 285 6.37 24.47 -4.80
N GLY A 286 7.46 24.82 -5.47
CA GLY A 286 8.32 23.89 -6.21
C GLY A 286 9.20 22.99 -5.33
N GLU A 287 8.73 22.61 -4.14
CA GLU A 287 9.48 21.83 -3.17
C GLU A 287 8.73 20.54 -2.82
N PRO A 288 9.41 19.39 -2.72
CA PRO A 288 8.75 18.13 -2.42
C PRO A 288 8.41 18.03 -0.93
N TYR A 289 7.23 17.48 -0.64
CA TYR A 289 6.80 17.16 0.72
C TYR A 289 6.84 15.64 0.87
N LEU A 290 7.55 15.14 1.89
CA LEU A 290 7.76 13.69 2.04
C LEU A 290 6.44 12.91 2.19
N TYR A 291 5.46 13.44 2.94
CA TYR A 291 4.14 12.82 3.09
C TYR A 291 3.43 12.64 1.74
N PHE A 292 3.25 13.73 1.00
CA PHE A 292 2.57 13.73 -0.29
C PHE A 292 3.33 12.93 -1.34
N THR A 293 4.67 12.88 -1.23
CA THR A 293 5.51 12.00 -2.04
C THR A 293 5.18 10.53 -1.79
N VAL A 294 5.09 10.08 -0.54
CA VAL A 294 4.69 8.68 -0.24
C VAL A 294 3.27 8.38 -0.72
N VAL A 295 2.34 9.31 -0.55
CA VAL A 295 0.96 9.15 -1.02
C VAL A 295 0.89 9.03 -2.55
N ALA A 296 1.62 9.89 -3.27
CA ALA A 296 1.72 9.81 -4.73
C ALA A 296 2.36 8.49 -5.18
N LEU A 297 3.42 8.03 -4.51
CA LEU A 297 4.07 6.75 -4.83
C LEU A 297 3.10 5.57 -4.67
N ASP A 298 2.33 5.52 -3.57
CA ASP A 298 1.34 4.46 -3.34
C ASP A 298 0.20 4.52 -4.40
N GLY A 299 -0.29 5.71 -4.76
CA GLY A 299 -1.34 5.88 -5.78
C GLY A 299 -0.87 5.53 -7.20
N ILE A 300 0.31 6.00 -7.60
CA ILE A 300 0.88 5.74 -8.93
C ILE A 300 1.19 4.25 -9.12
N GLN A 301 1.60 3.55 -8.05
CA GLN A 301 1.86 2.11 -8.11
C GLN A 301 0.63 1.31 -8.61
N ALA A 302 -0.59 1.79 -8.34
CA ALA A 302 -1.81 1.13 -8.80
C ALA A 302 -1.96 1.13 -10.33
N LEU A 303 -1.42 2.13 -11.04
CA LEU A 303 -1.52 2.27 -12.50
C LEU A 303 -0.79 1.16 -13.28
N PHE A 304 0.24 0.57 -12.68
CA PHE A 304 1.04 -0.50 -13.30
C PHE A 304 1.07 -1.79 -12.47
N SER A 305 0.10 -1.94 -11.57
CA SER A 305 -0.11 -3.20 -10.86
C SER A 305 -0.40 -4.35 -11.84
N GLU A 306 -0.10 -5.58 -11.43
CA GLU A 306 -0.40 -6.78 -12.23
C GLU A 306 -1.88 -6.85 -12.61
N ARG A 307 -2.77 -6.55 -11.66
CA ARG A 307 -4.21 -6.47 -11.87
C ARG A 307 -4.57 -5.47 -12.97
N THR A 308 -4.07 -4.24 -12.87
CA THR A 308 -4.37 -3.16 -13.83
C THR A 308 -3.95 -3.56 -15.24
N ARG A 309 -2.79 -4.23 -15.38
CA ARG A 309 -2.31 -4.75 -16.66
C ARG A 309 -3.14 -5.92 -17.17
N LEU A 310 -3.43 -6.91 -16.34
CA LEU A 310 -4.18 -8.12 -16.73
C LEU A 310 -5.62 -7.81 -17.14
N LEU A 311 -6.26 -6.86 -16.45
CA LEU A 311 -7.62 -6.43 -16.78
C LEU A 311 -7.67 -5.31 -17.84
N GLY A 312 -6.52 -4.79 -18.28
CA GLY A 312 -6.41 -3.72 -19.27
C GLY A 312 -7.16 -2.45 -18.88
N LEU A 313 -7.12 -2.05 -17.59
CA LEU A 313 -8.03 -1.02 -17.05
C LEU A 313 -7.79 0.39 -17.62
N LEU A 314 -6.62 0.64 -18.21
CA LEU A 314 -6.24 1.93 -18.77
C LEU A 314 -6.60 2.01 -20.26
N ASN A 315 -7.16 3.14 -20.68
CA ASN A 315 -7.30 3.48 -22.11
C ASN A 315 -5.97 4.00 -22.70
N GLU A 316 -5.96 4.34 -23.99
CA GLU A 316 -4.74 4.77 -24.68
C GLU A 316 -4.13 6.05 -24.09
N THR A 317 -4.93 7.10 -23.85
CA THR A 317 -4.45 8.33 -23.22
C THR A 317 -3.91 8.09 -21.82
N GLN A 318 -4.57 7.27 -21.01
CA GLN A 318 -4.11 6.90 -19.68
C GLN A 318 -2.81 6.08 -19.73
N LEU A 319 -2.62 5.19 -20.70
CA LEU A 319 -1.35 4.49 -20.89
C LEU A 319 -0.21 5.47 -21.22
N ARG A 320 -0.47 6.47 -22.07
CA ARG A 320 0.49 7.54 -22.39
C ARG A 320 0.82 8.42 -21.19
N LEU A 321 -0.15 8.68 -20.30
CA LEU A 321 0.06 9.41 -19.04
C LEU A 321 0.76 8.55 -17.96
N ALA A 322 0.52 7.24 -17.95
CA ALA A 322 1.10 6.32 -16.96
C ALA A 322 2.63 6.20 -17.13
N GLN A 323 3.15 6.26 -18.36
CA GLN A 323 4.59 6.19 -18.64
C GLN A 323 5.40 7.30 -17.95
N PRO A 324 5.11 8.60 -18.13
CA PRO A 324 5.84 9.68 -17.45
C PRO A 324 5.60 9.71 -15.92
N LEU A 325 4.47 9.18 -15.43
CA LEU A 325 4.25 8.99 -13.99
C LEU A 325 5.11 7.85 -13.44
N GLN A 326 5.20 6.72 -14.14
CA GLN A 326 6.04 5.60 -13.75
C GLN A 326 7.52 5.99 -13.73
N LEU A 327 7.98 6.75 -14.72
CA LEU A 327 9.34 7.29 -14.73
C LEU A 327 9.63 8.10 -13.47
N ARG A 328 8.76 9.06 -13.11
CA ARG A 328 8.93 9.89 -11.91
C ARG A 328 8.89 9.05 -10.62
N TRP A 329 8.02 8.05 -10.60
CA TRP A 329 7.93 7.08 -9.51
C TRP A 329 9.24 6.33 -9.32
N ASP A 330 9.82 5.77 -10.39
CA ASP A 330 11.11 5.05 -10.37
C ASP A 330 12.25 5.96 -9.90
N LEU A 331 12.31 7.19 -10.42
CA LEU A 331 13.36 8.16 -10.09
C LEU A 331 13.27 8.61 -8.63
N THR A 332 12.07 8.87 -8.14
CA THR A 332 11.82 9.26 -6.74
C THR A 332 12.20 8.13 -5.80
N GLN A 333 11.76 6.90 -6.07
CA GLN A 333 12.15 5.75 -5.25
C GLN A 333 13.66 5.54 -5.23
N SER A 334 14.31 5.64 -6.40
CA SER A 334 15.76 5.48 -6.50
C SER A 334 16.49 6.56 -5.70
N TYR A 335 16.09 7.84 -5.81
CA TYR A 335 16.65 8.94 -5.03
C TYR A 335 16.55 8.67 -3.53
N TRP A 336 15.33 8.47 -3.02
CA TRP A 336 15.09 8.32 -1.58
C TRP A 336 15.72 7.05 -1.02
N SER A 337 15.70 5.94 -1.75
CA SER A 337 16.36 4.69 -1.34
C SER A 337 17.88 4.82 -1.30
N THR A 338 18.47 5.58 -2.22
CA THR A 338 19.91 5.86 -2.22
C THR A 338 20.31 6.72 -1.02
N ILE A 339 19.58 7.81 -0.73
CA ILE A 339 19.87 8.64 0.45
C ILE A 339 19.70 7.83 1.74
N ALA A 340 18.61 7.08 1.86
CA ALA A 340 18.29 6.37 3.10
C ALA A 340 19.24 5.22 3.44
N ARG A 341 19.97 4.68 2.44
CA ARG A 341 20.99 3.63 2.59
C ARG A 341 22.41 4.11 2.32
N PHE A 342 22.62 5.41 2.20
CA PHE A 342 23.90 5.98 1.82
C PHE A 342 25.00 5.58 2.82
N GLY A 343 26.22 5.37 2.31
CA GLY A 343 27.38 4.95 3.10
C GLY A 343 27.55 3.43 3.24
N LYS A 344 28.68 3.01 3.82
CA LYS A 344 29.03 1.59 4.00
C LYS A 344 28.70 1.05 5.40
N GLY A 345 28.46 1.95 6.36
CA GLY A 345 28.22 1.62 7.76
C GLY A 345 26.74 1.67 8.12
N ARG A 346 26.45 2.43 9.19
CA ARG A 346 25.08 2.72 9.64
C ARG A 346 24.35 3.48 8.54
N TRP A 347 23.13 3.06 8.23
CA TRP A 347 22.32 3.75 7.24
C TRP A 347 21.71 5.03 7.83
N PRO A 348 21.56 6.11 7.04
CA PRO A 348 20.80 7.28 7.47
C PRO A 348 19.40 6.94 8.00
N LEU A 349 18.72 5.93 7.44
CA LEU A 349 17.42 5.47 7.95
C LEU A 349 17.49 4.96 9.40
N GLU A 350 18.63 4.41 9.82
CA GLU A 350 18.81 3.88 11.17
C GLU A 350 19.05 5.00 12.20
N ASP A 351 19.23 6.25 11.76
CA ASP A 351 19.40 7.42 12.63
C ASP A 351 18.06 8.16 12.83
N LEU A 352 17.35 7.77 13.89
CA LEU A 352 16.00 8.27 14.19
C LEU A 352 16.05 9.46 15.15
N PRO A 353 15.20 10.50 14.97
CA PRO A 353 14.23 10.68 13.89
C PRO A 353 14.83 11.24 12.61
N TRP A 354 14.21 10.91 11.47
CA TRP A 354 14.58 11.43 10.15
C TRP A 354 14.35 12.93 10.09
N ARG A 355 15.25 13.62 9.41
CA ARG A 355 15.19 15.06 9.15
C ARG A 355 15.11 15.34 7.65
N THR A 356 14.05 16.02 7.23
CA THR A 356 13.87 16.52 5.86
C THR A 356 14.76 17.74 5.61
N THR A 357 15.02 18.05 4.34
CA THR A 357 15.96 19.12 3.94
C THR A 357 15.50 20.52 4.39
N ASP A 358 14.20 20.70 4.60
CA ASP A 358 13.57 21.89 5.22
C ASP A 358 13.81 22.01 6.74
N GLY A 359 14.51 21.04 7.35
CA GLY A 359 14.87 21.02 8.76
C GLY A 359 13.84 20.38 9.70
N VAL A 360 12.67 19.98 9.20
CA VAL A 360 11.65 19.30 10.03
C VAL A 360 12.15 17.90 10.41
N GLN A 361 11.95 17.53 11.68
CA GLN A 361 12.41 16.24 12.20
C GLN A 361 11.28 15.54 12.97
N SER A 362 10.98 14.28 12.64
CA SER A 362 9.92 13.50 13.28
C SER A 362 10.07 12.00 13.03
N ASP A 363 9.64 11.19 14.00
CA ASP A 363 9.57 9.73 13.85
C ASP A 363 8.58 9.32 12.75
N TYR A 364 7.57 10.16 12.47
CA TYR A 364 6.66 9.97 11.34
C TYR A 364 7.40 10.06 9.99
N LEU A 365 8.36 10.97 9.86
CA LEU A 365 9.19 11.10 8.66
C LEU A 365 10.08 9.87 8.46
N SER A 366 10.64 9.31 9.53
CA SER A 366 11.38 8.04 9.47
C SER A 366 10.51 6.90 8.96
N LEU A 367 9.26 6.83 9.42
CA LEU A 367 8.29 5.85 8.96
C LEU A 367 7.95 6.03 7.48
N LEU A 368 7.82 7.27 7.00
CA LEU A 368 7.63 7.57 5.58
C LEU A 368 8.84 7.15 4.74
N VAL A 369 10.08 7.45 5.14
CA VAL A 369 11.27 7.01 4.39
C VAL A 369 11.39 5.48 4.39
N SER A 370 11.09 4.83 5.51
CA SER A 370 11.04 3.35 5.57
C SER A 370 10.04 2.77 4.58
N SER A 371 8.94 3.49 4.30
CA SER A 371 7.91 3.10 3.33
C SER A 371 8.46 3.03 1.91
N ILE A 372 9.21 4.07 1.52
CA ILE A 372 9.85 4.15 0.20
C ILE A 372 10.91 3.06 0.07
N MET A 373 11.72 2.86 1.13
CA MET A 373 12.71 1.78 1.16
C MET A 373 12.08 0.39 1.02
N VAL A 374 11.00 0.08 1.76
CA VAL A 374 10.33 -1.21 1.63
C VAL A 374 9.82 -1.45 0.21
N GLN A 375 9.30 -0.43 -0.47
CA GLN A 375 8.90 -0.55 -1.88
C GLN A 375 10.10 -0.87 -2.79
N ASP A 376 11.22 -0.16 -2.63
CA ASP A 376 12.44 -0.41 -3.42
C ASP A 376 13.05 -1.80 -3.17
N LEU A 377 13.09 -2.26 -1.91
CA LEU A 377 13.61 -3.58 -1.53
C LEU A 377 12.79 -4.73 -2.15
N VAL A 378 11.48 -4.53 -2.35
CA VAL A 378 10.63 -5.48 -3.11
C VAL A 378 11.09 -5.55 -4.56
N THR A 379 11.24 -4.40 -5.21
CA THR A 379 11.62 -4.30 -6.63
C THR A 379 12.99 -4.92 -6.90
N ARG A 380 13.95 -4.70 -5.98
CA ARG A 380 15.35 -5.17 -6.12
C ARG A 380 15.61 -6.57 -5.55
N ARG A 381 14.60 -7.26 -4.98
CA ARG A 381 14.73 -8.57 -4.30
C ARG A 381 15.86 -8.58 -3.26
N ALA A 382 15.76 -7.67 -2.30
CA ALA A 382 16.79 -7.44 -1.30
C ALA A 382 17.18 -8.68 -0.46
N SER A 383 18.32 -8.58 0.22
CA SER A 383 18.79 -9.60 1.15
C SER A 383 17.93 -9.61 2.42
N ASP A 384 17.95 -10.73 3.14
CA ASP A 384 17.30 -10.83 4.45
C ASP A 384 17.98 -9.92 5.49
N GLU A 385 19.25 -9.58 5.30
CA GLU A 385 19.99 -8.63 6.13
C GLU A 385 19.40 -7.23 6.02
N ASP A 386 19.22 -6.73 4.78
CA ASP A 386 18.62 -5.42 4.52
C ASP A 386 17.20 -5.32 5.09
N LEU A 387 16.39 -6.36 4.87
CA LEU A 387 15.03 -6.44 5.42
C LEU A 387 15.03 -6.48 6.95
N SER A 388 16.02 -7.16 7.56
CA SER A 388 16.16 -7.20 9.03
C SER A 388 16.58 -5.84 9.60
N ARG A 389 17.41 -5.06 8.89
CA ARG A 389 17.76 -3.68 9.26
C ARG A 389 16.51 -2.80 9.31
N VAL A 390 15.69 -2.84 8.26
CA VAL A 390 14.41 -2.12 8.22
C VAL A 390 13.46 -2.61 9.32
N GLY A 391 13.37 -3.92 9.56
CA GLY A 391 12.58 -4.48 10.65
C GLY A 391 12.93 -3.91 12.03
N ARG A 392 14.24 -3.72 12.32
CA ARG A 392 14.71 -3.08 13.56
C ARG A 392 14.32 -1.61 13.65
N VAL A 393 14.36 -0.87 12.54
CA VAL A 393 13.90 0.52 12.49
C VAL A 393 12.40 0.60 12.81
N LEU A 394 11.57 -0.28 12.23
CA LEU A 394 10.13 -0.33 12.50
C LEU A 394 9.84 -0.68 13.96
N GLU A 395 10.60 -1.60 14.57
CA GLU A 395 10.47 -1.94 15.99
C GLU A 395 10.82 -0.75 16.89
N GLU A 396 11.90 -0.04 16.59
CA GLU A 396 12.29 1.15 17.35
C GLU A 396 11.27 2.27 17.23
N LEU A 397 10.71 2.48 16.03
CA LEU A 397 9.61 3.42 15.81
C LEU A 397 8.35 3.03 16.62
N ALA A 398 8.02 1.74 16.70
CA ALA A 398 6.92 1.25 17.54
C ALA A 398 7.15 1.52 19.04
N ASN A 399 8.39 1.36 19.51
CA ASN A 399 8.79 1.65 20.89
C ASN A 399 8.66 3.15 21.19
N ARG A 400 9.18 4.00 20.29
CA ARG A 400 9.19 5.46 20.43
C ARG A 400 7.79 6.05 20.40
N ALA A 401 6.90 5.48 19.58
CA ALA A 401 5.48 5.85 19.50
C ALA A 401 4.60 5.19 20.58
N ARG A 402 5.14 4.51 21.60
CA ARG A 402 4.33 3.88 22.67
C ARG A 402 3.28 2.87 22.18
N ILE A 403 3.56 2.21 21.06
CA ILE A 403 2.73 1.10 20.57
C ILE A 403 3.08 -0.18 21.34
N THR A 404 4.37 -0.42 21.57
CA THR A 404 4.91 -1.59 22.30
C THR A 404 5.40 -1.23 23.71
N ARG A 405 5.23 0.03 24.13
CA ARG A 405 5.67 0.57 25.42
C ARG A 405 4.55 1.41 26.04
N ARG A 406 4.56 1.54 27.37
CA ARG A 406 3.59 2.37 28.10
C ARG A 406 3.93 3.86 27.97
N GLU A 407 2.90 4.70 27.84
CA GLU A 407 3.02 6.15 27.95
C GLU A 407 3.50 6.61 29.34
N PHE A 408 4.04 7.82 29.41
CA PHE A 408 4.34 8.53 30.67
C PHE A 408 3.63 9.90 30.70
N PRO A 409 3.59 10.61 31.86
CA PRO A 409 2.92 11.90 31.93
C PRO A 409 3.49 12.93 30.94
N ASN A 410 2.63 13.56 30.13
CA ASN A 410 3.00 14.52 29.07
C ASN A 410 3.96 13.94 28.02
N ASP A 411 3.79 12.67 27.65
CA ASP A 411 4.63 12.03 26.63
C ASP A 411 4.40 12.65 25.24
N PRO A 412 5.44 13.27 24.63
CA PRO A 412 5.30 13.89 23.31
C PRO A 412 4.99 12.87 22.20
N ALA A 413 5.26 11.58 22.43
CA ALA A 413 4.92 10.54 21.46
C ALA A 413 3.43 10.43 21.17
N LEU A 414 2.57 10.89 22.10
CA LEU A 414 1.11 10.85 21.92
C LEU A 414 0.62 11.75 20.78
N GLU A 415 1.39 12.79 20.42
CA GLU A 415 1.08 13.66 19.29
C GLU A 415 1.04 12.90 17.96
N LEU A 416 1.79 11.80 17.85
CA LEU A 416 1.76 10.90 16.67
C LEU A 416 0.43 10.16 16.52
N HIS A 417 -0.39 10.10 17.58
CA HIS A 417 -1.65 9.36 17.62
C HIS A 417 -2.88 10.26 17.52
N SER A 418 -2.90 11.38 18.26
CA SER A 418 -3.90 12.44 18.13
C SER A 418 -3.29 13.77 18.60
N PRO A 419 -3.41 14.86 17.82
CA PRO A 419 -4.13 14.94 16.54
C PRO A 419 -3.38 14.30 15.35
N GLY A 420 -2.15 13.82 15.53
CA GLY A 420 -1.30 13.33 14.44
C GLY A 420 -0.25 14.35 14.00
N MET A 421 0.55 13.97 13.00
CA MET A 421 1.58 14.84 12.44
C MET A 421 0.93 16.00 11.66
N LYS A 422 1.46 17.21 11.81
CA LYS A 422 0.98 18.42 11.11
C LYS A 422 2.01 18.90 10.11
N PHE A 423 1.60 19.14 8.86
CA PHE A 423 2.44 19.71 7.82
C PHE A 423 1.96 21.11 7.47
N GLU A 424 2.84 22.11 7.57
CA GLU A 424 2.53 23.46 7.11
C GLU A 424 2.54 23.52 5.58
N LEU A 425 1.42 23.92 4.99
CA LEU A 425 1.26 23.98 3.53
C LEU A 425 1.65 25.36 3.02
N SER A 426 2.94 25.50 2.72
CA SER A 426 3.48 26.74 2.16
C SER A 426 2.73 27.13 0.87
N GLY A 427 2.51 28.44 0.68
CA GLY A 427 1.72 28.95 -0.45
C GLY A 427 0.21 28.94 -0.23
N GLY A 428 -0.32 28.25 0.80
CA GLY A 428 -1.74 28.24 1.15
C GLY A 428 -2.39 29.64 1.32
N PRO A 429 -1.72 30.64 1.94
CA PRO A 429 -2.25 32.00 2.06
C PRO A 429 -2.43 32.74 0.73
N LEU A 430 -1.78 32.31 -0.36
CA LEU A 430 -1.94 32.93 -1.69
C LEU A 430 -3.37 32.81 -2.21
N ALA A 431 -4.16 31.88 -1.66
CA ALA A 431 -5.58 31.70 -1.97
C ALA A 431 -6.52 32.58 -1.10
N GLY A 432 -5.99 33.50 -0.29
CA GLY A 432 -6.77 34.52 0.42
C GLY A 432 -7.34 34.10 1.78
N GLY A 433 -6.55 33.45 2.64
CA GLY A 433 -6.94 33.10 4.01
C GLY A 433 -5.74 32.75 4.92
N PRO A 434 -5.95 32.10 6.07
CA PRO A 434 -4.88 31.80 7.04
C PRO A 434 -3.85 30.82 6.48
N ARG A 435 -2.75 30.63 7.23
CA ARG A 435 -1.82 29.53 6.95
C ARG A 435 -2.53 28.19 7.13
N LEU A 436 -2.27 27.26 6.21
CA LEU A 436 -2.93 25.96 6.17
C LEU A 436 -2.01 24.87 6.72
N HIS A 437 -2.59 23.96 7.50
CA HIS A 437 -1.96 22.72 7.93
C HIS A 437 -2.69 21.50 7.36
N TRP A 438 -1.92 20.45 7.07
CA TRP A 438 -2.43 19.10 6.79
C TRP A 438 -2.16 18.19 7.98
N VAL A 439 -3.20 17.55 8.51
CA VAL A 439 -3.11 16.72 9.72
C VAL A 439 -3.20 15.24 9.37
N VAL A 440 -2.27 14.46 9.89
CA VAL A 440 -2.08 13.06 9.52
C VAL A 440 -2.01 12.16 10.76
N PRO A 441 -3.15 11.55 11.16
CA PRO A 441 -3.23 10.69 12.33
C PRO A 441 -3.04 9.19 12.03
N ASP A 442 -2.21 8.79 11.05
CA ASP A 442 -2.10 7.38 10.61
C ASP A 442 -0.81 6.65 11.00
N PHE A 443 -0.04 7.13 11.99
CA PHE A 443 1.24 6.51 12.37
C PHE A 443 1.11 5.00 12.61
N ALA A 444 0.14 4.57 13.42
CA ALA A 444 -0.05 3.15 13.77
C ALA A 444 -0.44 2.27 12.57
N PRO A 445 -1.47 2.59 11.77
CA PRO A 445 -1.80 1.77 10.59
C PRO A 445 -0.70 1.83 9.52
N LEU A 446 -0.02 2.97 9.32
CA LEU A 446 1.13 3.03 8.42
C LEU A 446 2.26 2.08 8.88
N LEU A 447 2.57 2.06 10.18
CA LEU A 447 3.54 1.14 10.78
C LEU A 447 3.13 -0.33 10.59
N LEU A 448 1.86 -0.67 10.82
CA LEU A 448 1.36 -2.02 10.59
C LEU A 448 1.53 -2.41 9.12
N HIS A 449 1.13 -1.53 8.20
CA HIS A 449 1.22 -1.79 6.77
C HIS A 449 2.66 -2.11 6.35
N ARG A 450 3.64 -1.34 6.83
CA ARG A 450 5.06 -1.58 6.50
C ARG A 450 5.60 -2.85 7.17
N THR A 451 5.27 -3.08 8.43
CA THR A 451 5.69 -4.28 9.17
C THR A 451 5.18 -5.56 8.51
N VAL A 452 3.91 -5.60 8.08
CA VAL A 452 3.33 -6.75 7.36
C VAL A 452 4.03 -6.98 6.03
N ARG A 453 4.34 -5.91 5.28
CA ARG A 453 5.08 -6.04 4.00
C ARG A 453 6.49 -6.61 4.23
N VAL A 454 7.23 -6.11 5.21
CA VAL A 454 8.58 -6.64 5.54
C VAL A 454 8.49 -8.12 5.96
N ALA A 455 7.52 -8.48 6.80
CA ALA A 455 7.30 -9.87 7.21
C ALA A 455 6.96 -10.80 6.04
N GLY A 456 6.30 -10.29 4.99
CA GLY A 456 6.01 -11.03 3.76
C GLY A 456 7.23 -11.27 2.86
N LEU A 457 8.31 -10.49 3.02
CA LEU A 457 9.52 -10.58 2.19
C LEU A 457 10.64 -11.40 2.85
N LEU A 458 10.68 -11.44 4.19
CA LEU A 458 11.70 -12.17 4.94
C LEU A 458 11.62 -13.69 4.69
N ARG A 459 12.76 -14.32 4.40
CA ARG A 459 12.89 -15.76 4.14
C ARG A 459 13.35 -16.53 5.36
N ALA A 460 14.25 -15.94 6.14
CA ALA A 460 14.77 -16.47 7.38
C ALA A 460 13.67 -16.51 8.44
N ALA A 461 13.52 -17.67 9.08
CA ALA A 461 12.42 -17.94 10.00
C ALA A 461 12.43 -17.00 11.23
N GLU A 462 13.60 -16.79 11.83
CA GLU A 462 13.74 -16.00 13.06
C GLU A 462 13.44 -14.50 12.84
N PRO A 463 14.08 -13.78 11.89
CA PRO A 463 13.69 -12.40 11.58
C PRO A 463 12.22 -12.28 11.19
N ARG A 464 11.70 -13.23 10.40
CA ARG A 464 10.28 -13.23 10.01
C ARG A 464 9.36 -13.37 11.21
N GLN A 465 9.66 -14.27 12.14
CA GLN A 465 8.88 -14.47 13.36
C GLN A 465 8.90 -13.21 14.23
N HIS A 466 10.06 -12.56 14.36
CA HIS A 466 10.21 -11.31 15.11
C HIS A 466 9.34 -10.19 14.54
N VAL A 467 9.48 -9.90 13.23
CA VAL A 467 8.69 -8.85 12.55
C VAL A 467 7.19 -9.19 12.53
N THR A 468 6.84 -10.48 12.44
CA THR A 468 5.43 -10.91 12.57
C THR A 468 4.89 -10.66 13.97
N GLY A 469 5.70 -10.87 15.01
CA GLY A 469 5.33 -10.55 16.40
C GLY A 469 5.10 -9.06 16.60
N LEU A 470 5.91 -8.20 15.96
CA LEU A 470 5.69 -6.76 15.91
C LEU A 470 4.37 -6.42 15.23
N ALA A 471 4.05 -7.02 14.07
CA ALA A 471 2.79 -6.79 13.38
C ALA A 471 1.57 -7.12 14.27
N ASP A 472 1.63 -8.23 15.00
CA ASP A 472 0.57 -8.62 15.94
C ASP A 472 0.43 -7.60 17.09
N ALA A 473 1.54 -7.05 17.61
CA ALA A 473 1.51 -6.03 18.65
C ALA A 473 0.91 -4.70 18.14
N VAL A 474 1.29 -4.25 16.93
CA VAL A 474 0.74 -3.04 16.32
C VAL A 474 -0.76 -3.22 16.00
N TRP A 475 -1.17 -4.40 15.53
CA TRP A 475 -2.58 -4.72 15.31
C TRP A 475 -3.39 -4.61 16.62
N ASN A 476 -2.91 -5.21 17.72
CA ASN A 476 -3.60 -5.14 19.00
C ASN A 476 -3.78 -3.68 19.49
N HIS A 477 -2.79 -2.82 19.23
CA HIS A 477 -2.88 -1.39 19.51
C HIS A 477 -3.97 -0.71 18.67
N ILE A 478 -4.01 -0.98 17.36
CA ILE A 478 -5.03 -0.43 16.45
C ILE A 478 -6.43 -0.92 16.84
N GLU A 479 -6.58 -2.19 17.19
CA GLU A 479 -7.86 -2.79 17.57
C GLU A 479 -8.47 -2.12 18.81
N GLN A 480 -7.65 -1.77 19.80
CA GLN A 480 -8.09 -1.06 21.00
C GLN A 480 -8.63 0.36 20.71
N ARG A 481 -8.25 0.96 19.57
CA ARG A 481 -8.73 2.28 19.13
C ARG A 481 -10.10 2.24 18.46
N ARG A 482 -10.79 1.10 18.42
CA ARG A 482 -12.14 1.01 17.86
C ARG A 482 -13.12 1.88 18.66
N ILE A 483 -14.02 2.55 17.95
CA ILE A 483 -15.12 3.30 18.54
C ILE A 483 -16.12 2.31 19.15
N SER A 484 -16.54 2.57 20.39
CA SER A 484 -17.52 1.74 21.11
C SER A 484 -18.96 2.26 20.99
N GLU A 485 -19.12 3.54 20.68
CA GLU A 485 -20.41 4.23 20.57
C GLU A 485 -21.12 3.92 19.24
N GLU A 486 -22.45 3.99 19.22
CA GLU A 486 -23.29 3.50 18.12
C GLU A 486 -22.96 4.12 16.75
N ALA A 487 -22.70 5.43 16.70
CA ALA A 487 -22.50 6.18 15.45
C ALA A 487 -21.32 5.67 14.60
N GLY A 488 -20.26 5.18 15.26
CA GLY A 488 -19.05 4.68 14.60
C GLY A 488 -18.63 3.29 15.10
N ARG A 489 -19.52 2.55 15.77
CA ARG A 489 -19.20 1.30 16.46
C ARG A 489 -18.37 0.37 15.58
N GLU A 490 -17.30 -0.19 16.13
CA GLU A 490 -16.37 -1.12 15.46
C GLU A 490 -15.55 -0.53 14.31
N LEU A 491 -15.70 0.76 14.01
CA LEU A 491 -14.84 1.53 13.10
C LEU A 491 -13.83 2.36 13.90
N TRP A 492 -13.02 3.15 13.19
CA TRP A 492 -11.95 3.97 13.77
C TRP A 492 -12.25 5.45 13.60
N ASP A 493 -11.66 6.35 14.39
CA ASP A 493 -10.49 6.14 15.24
C ASP A 493 -10.63 6.75 16.63
N GLN A 494 -10.24 6.04 17.69
CA GLN A 494 -10.33 6.52 19.07
C GLN A 494 -9.04 6.33 19.88
N ALA A 495 -8.08 7.25 19.70
CA ALA A 495 -6.78 7.20 20.42
C ALA A 495 -6.93 7.20 21.96
N GLY A 496 -7.93 7.90 22.50
CA GLY A 496 -8.22 7.96 23.94
C GLY A 496 -8.58 6.61 24.58
N ASN A 497 -8.92 5.59 23.78
CA ASN A 497 -9.16 4.24 24.30
C ASN A 497 -7.86 3.51 24.70
N VAL A 498 -6.72 3.95 24.14
CA VAL A 498 -5.40 3.37 24.44
C VAL A 498 -4.61 4.23 25.41
N PHE A 499 -4.74 5.55 25.29
CA PHE A 499 -3.93 6.52 26.02
C PHE A 499 -4.82 7.38 26.92
N ALA A 500 -4.63 7.28 28.24
CA ALA A 500 -5.48 7.95 29.21
C ALA A 500 -5.29 9.48 29.19
N GLY A 501 -4.14 9.95 28.71
CA GLY A 501 -3.85 11.38 28.53
C GLY A 501 -4.55 12.03 27.34
N LEU A 502 -5.10 11.23 26.40
CA LEU A 502 -5.77 11.74 25.21
C LEU A 502 -7.28 11.81 25.43
N LYS A 503 -7.90 12.85 24.89
CA LYS A 503 -9.35 12.99 24.93
C LYS A 503 -10.00 12.04 23.93
N THR A 504 -11.12 11.46 24.34
CA THR A 504 -12.07 10.81 23.45
C THR A 504 -12.65 11.88 22.50
N GLU A 505 -12.31 11.79 21.22
CA GLU A 505 -12.88 12.59 20.13
C GLU A 505 -14.30 12.14 19.76
N ASP A 506 -14.87 12.81 18.77
CA ASP A 506 -16.15 12.51 18.12
C ASP A 506 -16.35 11.01 17.82
N ALA A 507 -17.53 10.51 18.22
CA ALA A 507 -18.00 9.14 18.03
C ALA A 507 -18.23 8.73 16.57
N ARG A 508 -18.18 9.67 15.62
CA ARG A 508 -18.23 9.38 14.19
C ARG A 508 -16.91 8.80 13.68
N PRO A 509 -16.95 7.90 12.68
CA PRO A 509 -15.74 7.30 12.15
C PRO A 509 -14.88 8.32 11.38
N SER A 510 -13.57 8.18 11.51
CA SER A 510 -12.56 8.67 10.57
C SER A 510 -12.45 7.68 9.41
N TRP A 511 -12.95 8.05 8.23
CA TRP A 511 -12.78 7.25 7.03
C TRP A 511 -11.32 7.17 6.60
N TYR A 512 -10.55 8.24 6.80
CA TYR A 512 -9.09 8.25 6.64
C TYR A 512 -8.43 7.08 7.38
N TYR A 513 -8.61 7.00 8.70
CA TYR A 513 -7.98 5.96 9.51
C TYR A 513 -8.57 4.58 9.20
N THR A 514 -9.90 4.47 9.07
CA THR A 514 -10.59 3.21 8.79
C THR A 514 -10.10 2.60 7.46
N LYS A 515 -9.97 3.42 6.42
CA LYS A 515 -9.44 2.99 5.12
C LYS A 515 -8.00 2.51 5.23
N ARG A 516 -7.14 3.18 6.01
CA ARG A 516 -5.76 2.71 6.26
C ARG A 516 -5.73 1.34 6.95
N VAL A 517 -6.65 1.07 7.88
CA VAL A 517 -6.80 -0.26 8.50
C VAL A 517 -7.23 -1.31 7.47
N VAL A 518 -8.17 -0.97 6.58
CA VAL A 518 -8.59 -1.85 5.48
C VAL A 518 -7.41 -2.19 4.56
N ASP A 519 -6.60 -1.20 4.16
CA ASP A 519 -5.40 -1.41 3.34
C ASP A 519 -4.39 -2.38 4.02
N CYS A 520 -4.22 -2.26 5.34
CA CYS A 520 -3.37 -3.16 6.13
C CYS A 520 -3.87 -4.60 6.06
N LEU A 521 -5.19 -4.80 6.24
CA LEU A 521 -5.80 -6.12 6.24
C LEU A 521 -5.80 -6.78 4.86
N VAL A 522 -6.00 -6.00 3.79
CA VAL A 522 -5.85 -6.48 2.41
C VAL A 522 -4.41 -6.91 2.14
N THR A 523 -3.43 -6.12 2.59
CA THR A 523 -2.01 -6.47 2.49
C THR A 523 -1.68 -7.72 3.30
N ALA A 524 -2.18 -7.84 4.53
CA ALA A 524 -2.02 -9.01 5.37
C ALA A 524 -2.64 -10.26 4.72
N SER A 525 -3.82 -10.13 4.10
CA SER A 525 -4.46 -11.21 3.35
C SER A 525 -3.56 -11.70 2.23
N ARG A 526 -3.00 -10.78 1.42
CA ARG A 526 -2.07 -11.13 0.33
C ARG A 526 -0.83 -11.87 0.84
N VAL A 527 -0.24 -11.40 1.94
CA VAL A 527 0.93 -12.04 2.56
C VAL A 527 0.60 -13.45 3.07
N ILE A 528 -0.56 -13.66 3.70
CA ILE A 528 -0.99 -14.98 4.19
C ILE A 528 -1.24 -15.95 3.03
N THR A 529 -1.89 -15.50 1.96
CA THR A 529 -2.26 -16.35 0.82
C THR A 529 -1.11 -16.58 -0.15
N SER A 530 -0.02 -15.83 -0.02
CA SER A 530 1.18 -16.02 -0.84
C SER A 530 1.83 -17.38 -0.56
N PRO A 531 2.49 -18.01 -1.56
CA PRO A 531 3.23 -19.24 -1.33
C PRO A 531 4.23 -19.10 -0.16
N PRO A 532 4.46 -20.16 0.63
CA PRO A 532 5.48 -20.16 1.65
C PRO A 532 6.83 -19.72 1.08
N VAL A 533 7.54 -18.91 1.85
CA VAL A 533 8.82 -18.38 1.40
C VAL A 533 9.82 -19.51 1.18
N HIS A 534 10.45 -19.52 0.01
CA HIS A 534 11.38 -20.59 -0.39
C HIS A 534 12.57 -20.66 0.57
N ASN A 535 12.76 -21.81 1.21
CA ASN A 535 13.92 -22.11 2.04
C ASN A 535 14.83 -23.09 1.26
N PRO A 536 15.98 -22.64 0.73
CA PRO A 536 16.86 -23.47 -0.08
C PRO A 536 17.32 -24.74 0.64
N ARG A 537 17.61 -24.67 1.95
CA ARG A 537 18.07 -25.84 2.71
C ARG A 537 17.00 -26.91 2.83
N LEU A 538 15.75 -26.48 3.06
CA LEU A 538 14.62 -27.40 3.16
C LEU A 538 14.29 -28.00 1.79
N PHE A 539 14.41 -27.20 0.72
CA PHE A 539 14.23 -27.66 -0.65
C PHE A 539 15.28 -28.71 -1.05
N GLU A 540 16.57 -28.43 -0.83
CA GLU A 540 17.65 -29.39 -1.10
C GLU A 540 17.45 -30.70 -0.33
N ARG A 541 17.17 -30.61 0.98
CA ARG A 541 16.87 -31.79 1.80
C ARG A 541 15.68 -32.59 1.27
N ALA A 542 14.59 -31.92 0.92
CA ALA A 542 13.41 -32.59 0.36
C ALA A 542 13.74 -33.27 -0.97
N ARG A 543 14.56 -32.63 -1.82
CA ARG A 543 15.01 -33.18 -3.09
C ARG A 543 15.89 -34.41 -2.90
N ASP A 544 16.82 -34.38 -1.94
CA ASP A 544 17.69 -35.51 -1.64
C ASP A 544 16.86 -36.73 -1.18
N ARG A 545 15.87 -36.53 -0.32
CA ARG A 545 14.94 -37.61 0.09
C ARG A 545 14.05 -38.11 -1.04
N LEU A 546 13.61 -37.23 -1.94
CA LEU A 546 12.83 -37.64 -3.11
C LEU A 546 13.64 -38.55 -4.01
N ASN A 547 14.89 -38.19 -4.30
CA ASN A 547 15.79 -39.01 -5.12
C ASN A 547 16.03 -40.40 -4.49
N GLU A 548 16.20 -40.48 -3.17
CA GLU A 548 16.32 -41.75 -2.46
C GLU A 548 15.04 -42.58 -2.53
N ALA A 549 13.88 -41.94 -2.31
CA ALA A 549 12.58 -42.61 -2.36
C ALA A 549 12.24 -43.11 -3.78
N ASP A 550 12.56 -42.34 -4.81
CA ASP A 550 12.43 -42.74 -6.22
C ASP A 550 13.31 -43.98 -6.51
N HIS A 551 14.55 -43.99 -6.02
CA HIS A 551 15.43 -45.13 -6.21
C HIS A 551 14.90 -46.41 -5.54
N LEU A 552 14.44 -46.31 -4.29
CA LEU A 552 13.96 -47.46 -3.52
C LEU A 552 12.60 -47.97 -4.02
N ILE A 553 11.69 -47.11 -4.46
CA ILE A 553 10.41 -47.57 -5.06
C ILE A 553 10.65 -48.28 -6.38
N ASP A 554 11.62 -47.83 -7.19
CA ASP A 554 11.99 -48.48 -8.44
C ASP A 554 12.60 -49.86 -8.19
N GLN A 555 13.45 -50.01 -7.17
CA GLN A 555 13.96 -51.31 -6.71
C GLN A 555 12.82 -52.23 -6.27
N GLU A 556 11.90 -51.73 -5.46
CA GLU A 556 10.76 -52.51 -4.95
C GLU A 556 9.82 -52.98 -6.07
N LEU A 557 9.61 -52.15 -7.10
CA LEU A 557 8.82 -52.52 -8.28
C LEU A 557 9.52 -53.57 -9.15
N LEU A 558 10.85 -53.52 -9.25
CA LEU A 558 11.63 -54.56 -9.93
C LEU A 558 11.54 -55.89 -9.18
N ASP A 559 11.74 -55.86 -7.86
CA ASP A 559 11.80 -57.06 -7.01
C ASP A 559 10.43 -57.69 -6.72
N GLY A 560 9.35 -56.89 -6.72
CA GLY A 560 7.99 -57.32 -6.35
C GLY A 560 7.06 -57.72 -7.50
N SER A 561 7.49 -57.60 -8.76
CA SER A 561 6.57 -57.67 -9.92
C SER A 561 6.05 -59.07 -10.29
N SER A 562 6.67 -60.16 -9.83
CA SER A 562 6.32 -61.53 -10.26
C SER A 562 5.38 -62.31 -9.32
N GLU A 563 5.30 -61.99 -8.02
CA GLU A 563 4.50 -62.75 -7.03
C GLU A 563 3.54 -61.89 -6.15
N ALA A 564 3.48 -60.57 -6.36
CA ALA A 564 2.71 -59.67 -5.50
C ALA A 564 1.18 -59.76 -5.67
N GLY A 565 0.49 -60.12 -4.58
CA GLY A 565 -0.98 -60.11 -4.49
C GLY A 565 -1.61 -58.71 -4.66
N PRO A 566 -2.94 -58.62 -4.89
CA PRO A 566 -3.65 -57.35 -5.16
C PRO A 566 -3.44 -56.27 -4.08
N ALA A 567 -3.30 -56.65 -2.81
CA ALA A 567 -3.08 -55.72 -1.70
C ALA A 567 -1.71 -55.03 -1.76
N MET A 568 -0.65 -55.76 -2.13
CA MET A 568 0.69 -55.20 -2.26
C MET A 568 0.78 -54.22 -3.44
N ARG A 569 0.15 -54.57 -4.58
CA ARG A 569 0.04 -53.67 -5.74
C ARG A 569 -0.71 -52.37 -5.41
N ALA A 570 -1.80 -52.47 -4.65
CA ALA A 570 -2.55 -51.30 -4.19
C ALA A 570 -1.71 -50.42 -3.25
N HIS A 571 -0.90 -51.04 -2.38
CA HIS A 571 0.00 -50.31 -1.47
C HIS A 571 1.10 -49.55 -2.23
N LEU A 572 1.81 -50.22 -3.15
CA LEU A 572 2.84 -49.58 -3.98
C LEU A 572 2.26 -48.45 -4.84
N ALA A 573 1.06 -48.62 -5.41
CA ALA A 573 0.38 -47.56 -6.15
C ALA A 573 0.07 -46.33 -5.27
N ALA A 574 -0.30 -46.53 -4.00
CA ALA A 574 -0.51 -45.45 -3.04
C ALA A 574 0.80 -44.72 -2.70
N LEU A 575 1.92 -45.45 -2.54
CA LEU A 575 3.24 -44.85 -2.32
C LEU A 575 3.68 -44.01 -3.53
N GLN A 576 3.48 -44.53 -4.76
CA GLN A 576 3.76 -43.78 -5.98
C GLN A 576 2.94 -42.48 -6.09
N GLU A 577 1.66 -42.48 -5.69
CA GLU A 577 0.85 -41.26 -5.70
C GLU A 577 1.33 -40.24 -4.66
N LYS A 578 1.74 -40.69 -3.47
CA LYS A 578 2.39 -39.81 -2.48
C LYS A 578 3.67 -39.18 -3.04
N LEU A 579 4.49 -39.98 -3.72
CA LEU A 579 5.76 -39.52 -4.31
C LEU A 579 5.52 -38.54 -5.47
N ARG A 580 4.57 -38.81 -6.38
CA ARG A 580 4.14 -37.88 -7.42
C ARG A 580 3.62 -36.57 -6.85
N ARG A 581 2.85 -36.63 -5.76
CA ARG A 581 2.38 -35.43 -5.06
C ARG A 581 3.56 -34.66 -4.46
N ALA A 582 4.51 -35.34 -3.84
CA ALA A 582 5.69 -34.73 -3.25
C ALA A 582 6.54 -34.00 -4.31
N HIS A 583 6.80 -34.62 -5.47
CA HIS A 583 7.43 -34.00 -6.64
C HIS A 583 6.68 -32.75 -7.12
N ARG A 584 5.35 -32.81 -7.19
CA ARG A 584 4.52 -31.69 -7.65
C ARG A 584 4.61 -30.48 -6.72
N ILE A 585 4.73 -30.71 -5.41
CA ILE A 585 4.69 -29.65 -4.40
C ILE A 585 6.07 -29.26 -3.86
N VAL A 586 7.16 -29.94 -4.21
CA VAL A 586 8.50 -29.73 -3.59
C VAL A 586 8.98 -28.29 -3.70
N ARG A 587 8.68 -27.62 -4.82
CA ARG A 587 9.07 -26.22 -5.03
C ARG A 587 8.33 -25.25 -4.10
N ASP A 588 7.04 -25.50 -3.87
CA ASP A 588 6.14 -24.58 -3.16
C ASP A 588 5.97 -24.92 -1.68
N ARG A 589 6.10 -26.21 -1.34
CA ARG A 589 5.91 -26.79 -0.01
C ARG A 589 6.98 -27.84 0.28
N PRO A 590 8.28 -27.46 0.29
CA PRO A 590 9.38 -28.41 0.46
C PRO A 590 9.29 -29.20 1.77
N GLY A 591 8.79 -28.60 2.86
CA GLY A 591 8.56 -29.33 4.12
C GLY A 591 7.49 -30.41 4.03
N THR A 592 6.39 -30.18 3.30
CA THR A 592 5.38 -31.21 3.07
C THR A 592 5.91 -32.30 2.14
N ALA A 593 6.69 -31.93 1.11
CA ALA A 593 7.36 -32.89 0.25
C ALA A 593 8.36 -33.77 1.03
N ASP A 594 9.15 -33.17 1.94
CA ASP A 594 10.10 -33.86 2.82
C ASP A 594 9.42 -34.91 3.72
N VAL A 595 8.23 -34.58 4.26
CA VAL A 595 7.42 -35.51 5.06
C VAL A 595 6.82 -36.62 4.19
N LEU A 596 6.25 -36.30 3.03
CA LEU A 596 5.69 -37.30 2.11
C LEU A 596 6.76 -38.28 1.61
N ALA A 597 7.95 -37.78 1.27
CA ALA A 597 9.10 -38.62 0.91
C ALA A 597 9.52 -39.49 2.10
N GLY A 598 9.59 -38.92 3.31
CA GLY A 598 9.87 -39.68 4.53
C GLY A 598 8.86 -40.80 4.81
N GLU A 599 7.57 -40.56 4.62
CA GLU A 599 6.53 -41.59 4.75
C GLU A 599 6.71 -42.73 3.74
N VAL A 600 7.13 -42.42 2.51
CA VAL A 600 7.43 -43.43 1.49
C VAL A 600 8.65 -44.25 1.88
N LEU A 601 9.74 -43.59 2.30
CA LEU A 601 10.95 -44.26 2.78
C LEU A 601 10.66 -45.21 3.95
N SER A 602 9.90 -44.75 4.95
CA SER A 602 9.51 -45.59 6.10
C SER A 602 8.64 -46.79 5.69
N ALA A 603 7.77 -46.63 4.70
CA ALA A 603 6.97 -47.74 4.19
C ALA A 603 7.82 -48.76 3.43
N LEU A 604 8.76 -48.30 2.60
CA LEU A 604 9.69 -49.14 1.84
C LEU A 604 10.65 -49.91 2.76
N ASP A 605 11.18 -49.25 3.79
CA ASP A 605 11.99 -49.91 4.82
C ASP A 605 11.21 -51.03 5.54
N GLY A 606 9.94 -50.77 5.86
CA GLY A 606 9.04 -51.80 6.41
C GLY A 606 8.82 -53.00 5.48
N LEU A 607 8.75 -52.79 4.17
CA LEU A 607 8.65 -53.87 3.17
C LEU A 607 9.95 -54.67 3.07
N ALA A 608 11.10 -53.99 3.05
CA ALA A 608 12.41 -54.62 3.04
C ALA A 608 12.62 -55.50 4.28
N ALA A 609 12.35 -54.96 5.47
CA ALA A 609 12.46 -55.70 6.74
C ALA A 609 11.54 -56.93 6.80
N ALA A 610 10.31 -56.83 6.28
CA ALA A 610 9.39 -57.97 6.19
C ALA A 610 9.92 -59.08 5.28
N ARG A 611 10.62 -58.72 4.20
CA ARG A 611 11.23 -59.68 3.26
C ARG A 611 12.43 -60.39 3.87
N GLU A 612 13.30 -59.65 4.56
CA GLU A 612 14.44 -60.22 5.29
C GLU A 612 13.97 -61.18 6.40
N GLY A 613 12.93 -60.81 7.14
CA GLY A 613 12.32 -61.68 8.15
C GLY A 613 11.71 -62.97 7.57
N ALA A 614 11.14 -62.91 6.37
CA ALA A 614 10.61 -64.09 5.66
C ALA A 614 11.71 -65.02 5.15
N LEU A 615 12.87 -64.48 4.75
CA LEU A 615 14.03 -65.23 4.26
C LEU A 615 14.90 -65.81 5.38
N GLY A 616 14.93 -65.18 6.56
CA GLY A 616 15.67 -65.66 7.74
C GLY A 616 14.89 -66.66 8.62
N GLY A 617 13.60 -66.85 8.37
CA GLY A 617 12.72 -67.79 9.06
C GLY A 617 12.46 -69.12 8.32
N SER A 618 13.03 -69.28 7.12
CA SER A 618 13.11 -70.55 6.36
C SER A 618 14.46 -71.20 6.56
#